data_AF-A0A7V0V6A5-F1
#
_entry.id   AF-A0A7V0V6A5-F1
#
_cell.length_a   1.000
_cell.length_b   1.000
_cell.length_c   1.000
_cell.angle_alpha   90.00
_cell.angle_beta   90.00
_cell.angle_gamma   90.00
#
_symmetry.space_group_name_H-M   'P 1'
#
loop_
_entity.id
_entity.type
_entity.pdbx_description
1 polymer ?
#
loop_
_entity_poly.entity_id
_entity_poly.type
_entity_poly.pdbx_seq_one_letter_code
_entity_poly.pdbx_strand_id
1 'polypeptide(L)'
;MKRGKKYREALEKIDREKIYSPLEAIKLLKEIANSRFDETVEVHVRLGVDPRKADQQVRGTVSLPYGTGKAVRVAVFAQGEKAREAEAAGADIVGAADLAEKVEKGWFD
;
A
#
# COMPACT_ATOMS: atom_id res chain seq x y z
N MET A 1 21.76 -7.05 17.64
CA MET A 1 20.60 -7.91 17.37
C MET A 1 21.01 -9.04 16.42
N LYS A 2 20.77 -10.31 16.79
CA LYS A 2 20.98 -11.44 15.86
C LYS A 2 19.95 -11.35 14.74
N ARG A 3 20.41 -11.32 13.49
CA ARG A 3 19.56 -11.27 12.29
C ARG A 3 19.44 -12.66 11.67
N GLY A 4 18.29 -12.96 11.06
CA GLY A 4 18.02 -14.26 10.43
C GLY A 4 18.96 -14.58 9.27
N LYS A 5 19.03 -15.86 8.86
CA LYS A 5 19.91 -16.32 7.76
C LYS A 5 19.61 -15.60 6.44
N LYS A 6 18.34 -15.58 6.01
CA LYS A 6 17.87 -14.90 4.79
C LYS A 6 18.23 -13.42 4.75
N TYR A 7 18.15 -12.74 5.90
CA TYR A 7 18.49 -11.32 6.00
C TYR A 7 20.00 -11.08 5.75
N ARG A 8 20.85 -11.97 6.25
CA ARG A 8 22.31 -11.85 6.04
C ARG A 8 22.68 -12.11 4.58
N GLU A 9 22.08 -13.12 3.95
CA GLU A 9 22.26 -13.41 2.51
C GLU A 9 21.81 -12.24 1.63
N ALA A 10 20.71 -11.56 1.99
CA ALA A 10 20.27 -10.35 1.29
C ALA A 10 21.26 -9.19 1.45
N LEU A 11 21.81 -8.98 2.65
CA LEU A 11 22.79 -7.93 2.90
C LEU A 11 24.08 -8.09 2.11
N GLU A 12 24.54 -9.33 1.90
CA GLU A 12 25.77 -9.60 1.13
C GLU A 12 25.65 -9.14 -0.34
N LYS A 13 24.43 -9.08 -0.87
CA LYS A 13 24.16 -8.60 -2.24
C LYS A 13 24.01 -7.08 -2.34
N ILE A 14 23.92 -6.38 -1.21
CA ILE A 14 23.70 -4.92 -1.15
C ILE A 14 25.02 -4.24 -0.82
N ASP A 15 25.51 -3.44 -1.76
CA ASP A 15 26.63 -2.53 -1.52
C ASP A 15 26.08 -1.23 -0.89
N ARG A 16 26.58 -0.88 0.29
CA ARG A 16 26.11 0.31 1.02
C ARG A 16 26.76 1.61 0.57
N GLU A 17 27.87 1.54 -0.16
CA GLU A 17 28.59 2.71 -0.64
C GLU A 17 28.18 3.08 -2.08
N LYS A 18 27.64 2.11 -2.82
CA LYS A 18 27.10 2.35 -4.17
C LYS A 18 25.76 3.10 -4.12
N ILE A 19 25.67 4.18 -4.90
CA ILE A 19 24.39 4.82 -5.23
C ILE A 19 23.77 4.07 -6.40
N TYR A 20 22.67 3.36 -6.15
CA TYR A 20 21.91 2.67 -7.18
C TYR A 20 20.95 3.63 -7.89
N SER A 21 20.83 3.48 -9.22
CA SER A 21 19.71 4.11 -9.92
C SER A 21 18.38 3.44 -9.54
N PRO A 22 17.23 4.11 -9.69
CA PRO A 22 15.93 3.54 -9.32
C PRO A 22 15.64 2.19 -9.96
N LEU A 23 16.01 2.00 -11.23
CA LEU A 23 15.76 0.74 -11.94
C LEU A 23 16.66 -0.40 -11.42
N GLU A 24 17.93 -0.12 -11.14
CA GLU A 24 18.85 -1.10 -10.56
C GLU A 24 18.40 -1.51 -9.15
N ALA A 25 17.97 -0.53 -8.34
CA ALA A 25 17.46 -0.79 -7.00
C ALA A 25 16.23 -1.71 -7.00
N ILE A 26 15.27 -1.48 -7.91
CA ILE A 26 14.08 -2.33 -8.03
C ILE A 26 14.43 -3.75 -8.48
N LYS A 27 15.37 -3.91 -9.42
CA LYS A 27 15.84 -5.24 -9.86
C LYS A 27 16.48 -6.00 -8.71
N LEU A 28 17.40 -5.36 -7.98
CA LEU A 28 18.04 -5.95 -6.81
C LEU A 28 17.01 -6.32 -5.73
N LEU A 29 16.01 -5.44 -5.51
CA LEU A 29 14.95 -5.69 -4.52
C LEU A 29 14.16 -6.96 -4.84
N LYS A 30 13.85 -7.22 -6.11
CA LYS A 30 13.17 -8.45 -6.55
C LYS A 30 14.03 -9.71 -6.38
N GLU A 31 15.36 -9.60 -6.45
CA GLU A 31 16.29 -10.72 -6.27
C GLU A 31 16.52 -11.09 -4.79
N ILE A 32 16.32 -10.14 -3.87
CA ILE A 32 16.44 -10.35 -2.43
C ILE A 32 15.09 -10.70 -1.77
N ALA A 33 13.98 -10.49 -2.48
CA ALA A 33 12.64 -10.86 -2.04
C ALA A 33 12.56 -12.39 -1.85
N ASN A 34 12.39 -12.85 -0.62
CA ASN A 34 12.49 -14.27 -0.23
C ASN A 34 11.27 -14.77 0.56
N SER A 35 10.21 -13.97 0.61
CA SER A 35 8.94 -14.32 1.23
C SER A 35 8.04 -15.10 0.26
N ARG A 36 7.09 -15.85 0.81
CA ARG A 36 6.13 -16.66 0.04
C ARG A 36 4.86 -15.90 -0.35
N PHE A 37 4.81 -14.60 -0.05
CA PHE A 37 3.68 -13.71 -0.26
C PHE A 37 4.17 -12.41 -0.91
N ASP A 38 3.24 -11.59 -1.40
CA ASP A 38 3.56 -10.32 -2.04
C ASP A 38 4.11 -9.32 -1.01
N GLU A 39 5.41 -9.05 -1.11
CA GLU A 39 6.10 -8.11 -0.24
C GLU A 39 5.72 -6.66 -0.58
N THR A 40 5.69 -5.81 0.46
CA THR A 40 5.48 -4.37 0.30
C THR A 40 6.83 -3.67 0.19
N VAL A 41 6.96 -2.79 -0.80
CA VAL A 41 8.15 -1.95 -0.98
C VAL A 41 7.94 -0.62 -0.27
N GLU A 42 8.91 -0.23 0.56
CA GLU A 42 8.92 1.05 1.26
C GLU A 42 10.07 1.93 0.76
N VAL A 43 9.86 3.24 0.82
CA VAL A 43 10.89 4.24 0.51
C VAL A 43 11.10 5.11 1.73
N HIS A 44 12.32 5.11 2.27
CA HIS A 44 12.69 5.97 3.38
C HIS A 44 13.42 7.20 2.87
N VAL A 45 12.84 8.37 3.11
CA VAL A 45 13.43 9.65 2.73
C VAL A 45 13.81 10.41 3.99
N ARG A 46 15.11 10.71 4.14
CA ARG A 46 15.59 11.56 5.22
C ARG A 46 15.41 13.03 4.85
N LEU A 47 14.44 13.68 5.49
CA LEU A 47 14.19 15.10 5.34
C LEU A 47 15.05 15.92 6.31
N GLY A 48 15.44 17.14 5.92
CA GLY A 48 16.20 18.08 6.76
C GLY A 48 15.31 18.98 7.64
N VAL A 49 14.10 18.51 8.00
CA VAL A 49 13.11 19.29 8.76
C VAL A 49 13.27 19.07 10.26
N ASP A 50 12.98 20.10 11.05
CA ASP A 50 12.88 20.00 12.51
C ASP A 50 11.44 19.66 12.92
N PRO A 51 11.15 18.44 13.40
CA PRO A 51 9.80 18.02 13.75
C PRO A 51 9.22 18.76 14.97
N ARG A 52 10.04 19.52 15.72
CA ARG A 52 9.57 20.34 16.85
C ARG A 52 8.91 21.64 16.40
N LYS A 53 9.15 22.05 15.15
CA LYS A 53 8.59 23.26 14.55
C LYS A 53 7.38 22.89 13.69
N ALA A 54 6.21 23.38 14.08
CA ALA A 54 4.94 23.01 13.44
C ALA A 54 4.90 23.37 11.94
N ASP A 55 5.55 24.46 11.53
CA ASP A 55 5.66 24.93 10.15
C ASP A 55 6.53 24.02 9.26
N GLN A 56 7.37 23.17 9.85
CA GLN A 56 8.24 22.24 9.12
C GLN A 56 7.67 20.81 9.06
N GLN A 57 6.48 20.58 9.63
CA GLN A 57 5.83 19.28 9.57
C GLN A 57 5.31 19.01 8.15
N VAL A 58 5.80 17.93 7.53
CA VAL A 58 5.32 17.49 6.21
C VAL A 58 4.24 16.44 6.41
N ARG A 59 2.99 16.80 6.08
CA ARG A 59 1.86 15.87 5.98
C ARG A 59 1.15 16.12 4.66
N GLY A 60 1.09 15.09 3.82
CA GLY A 60 0.45 15.17 2.52
C GLY A 60 -0.08 13.81 2.07
N THR A 61 -0.95 13.84 1.07
CA THR A 61 -1.40 12.67 0.33
C THR A 61 -0.73 12.67 -1.04
N VAL A 62 -0.40 11.48 -1.53
CA VAL A 62 0.12 11.32 -2.90
C VAL A 62 -0.70 10.25 -3.60
N SER A 63 -1.22 10.59 -4.77
CA SER A 63 -1.82 9.61 -5.67
C SER A 63 -0.73 8.98 -6.51
N LEU A 64 -0.53 7.67 -6.36
CA LEU A 64 0.44 6.93 -7.16
C LEU A 64 -0.11 6.74 -8.59
N PRO A 65 0.68 7.01 -9.65
CA PRO A 65 0.21 6.91 -11.03
C PRO A 65 -0.22 5.50 -11.45
N TYR A 66 0.31 4.48 -10.77
CA TYR A 66 -0.04 3.07 -10.98
C TYR A 66 -0.85 2.49 -9.81
N GLY A 67 -1.38 3.34 -8.94
CA GLY A 67 -2.05 2.94 -7.70
C GLY A 67 -1.11 2.20 -6.73
N THR A 68 -1.70 1.55 -5.73
CA THR A 68 -0.99 0.69 -4.76
C THR A 68 -0.78 -0.74 -5.28
N GLY A 69 -1.19 -1.03 -6.53
CA GLY A 69 -1.15 -2.37 -7.11
C GLY A 69 -2.16 -3.36 -6.51
N LYS A 70 -2.91 -2.97 -5.47
CA LYS A 70 -4.01 -3.76 -4.91
C LYS A 70 -5.32 -3.36 -5.58
N ALA A 71 -6.06 -4.34 -6.08
CA ALA A 71 -7.44 -4.14 -6.50
C ALA A 71 -8.27 -3.84 -5.25
N VAL A 72 -8.63 -2.57 -5.05
CA VAL A 72 -9.53 -2.15 -3.97
C VAL A 72 -10.94 -2.25 -4.53
N ARG A 73 -11.72 -3.21 -4.04
CA ARG A 73 -13.17 -3.27 -4.29
C ARG A 73 -13.87 -2.45 -3.21
N VAL A 74 -14.71 -1.51 -3.62
CA VAL A 74 -15.43 -0.61 -2.71
C VAL A 74 -16.90 -1.02 -2.67
N ALA A 75 -17.33 -1.56 -1.53
CA ALA A 75 -18.73 -1.81 -1.22
C ALA A 75 -19.28 -0.70 -0.33
N VAL A 76 -20.36 -0.06 -0.75
CA VAL A 76 -20.99 1.06 -0.04
C VAL A 76 -22.35 0.64 0.51
N PHE A 77 -22.53 0.84 1.82
CA PHE A 77 -23.80 0.63 2.50
C PHE A 77 -24.62 1.93 2.48
N ALA A 78 -25.62 2.03 1.61
CA ALA A 78 -26.47 3.21 1.48
C ALA A 78 -27.89 2.87 1.02
N GLN A 79 -28.87 3.71 1.39
CA GLN A 79 -30.26 3.59 0.97
C GLN A 79 -30.72 4.87 0.28
N GLY A 80 -31.67 4.75 -0.66
CA GLY A 80 -32.32 5.89 -1.31
C GLY A 80 -31.36 6.70 -2.19
N GLU A 81 -31.38 8.03 -2.01
CA GLU A 81 -30.65 8.97 -2.87
C GLU A 81 -29.13 8.81 -2.77
N LYS A 82 -28.62 8.51 -1.56
CA LYS A 82 -27.20 8.24 -1.32
C LYS A 82 -26.68 6.97 -2.01
N ALA A 83 -27.56 6.01 -2.30
CA ALA A 83 -27.19 4.83 -3.06
C ALA A 83 -26.92 5.20 -4.53
N ARG A 84 -27.77 6.04 -5.13
CA ARG A 84 -27.56 6.55 -6.48
C ARG A 84 -26.30 7.42 -6.60
N GLU A 85 -26.04 8.24 -5.59
CA GLU A 85 -24.78 9.03 -5.55
C GLU A 85 -23.55 8.12 -5.48
N ALA A 86 -23.60 7.03 -4.70
CA ALA A 86 -22.51 6.06 -4.61
C ALA A 86 -22.30 5.27 -5.91
N GLU A 87 -23.38 4.85 -6.58
CA GLU A 87 -23.31 4.22 -7.91
C GLU A 87 -22.71 5.18 -8.95
N ALA A 88 -23.15 6.45 -8.95
CA ALA A 88 -22.63 7.47 -9.85
C ALA A 88 -21.16 7.84 -9.58
N ALA A 89 -20.71 7.73 -8.33
CA ALA A 89 -19.32 7.94 -7.92
C ALA A 89 -18.39 6.75 -8.26
N GLY A 90 -18.93 5.63 -8.76
CA GLY A 90 -18.14 4.46 -9.17
C GLY A 90 -17.85 3.47 -8.06
N ALA A 91 -18.74 3.33 -7.07
CA ALA A 91 -18.69 2.20 -6.15
C ALA A 91 -18.96 0.88 -6.89
N ASP A 92 -18.17 -0.16 -6.60
CA ASP A 92 -18.32 -1.47 -7.24
C ASP A 92 -19.65 -2.14 -6.85
N ILE A 93 -20.06 -1.97 -5.59
CA ILE A 93 -21.29 -2.56 -5.03
C ILE A 93 -21.96 -1.56 -4.12
N VAL A 94 -23.25 -1.35 -4.32
CA VAL A 94 -24.09 -0.53 -3.45
C VAL A 94 -25.25 -1.37 -2.96
N GLY A 95 -25.51 -1.37 -1.66
CA GLY A 95 -26.62 -2.11 -1.07
C GLY A 95 -26.90 -1.67 0.35
N ALA A 96 -27.92 -2.27 0.97
CA ALA A 96 -28.33 -1.95 2.33
C ALA A 96 -28.53 -3.23 3.14
N ALA A 97 -29.77 -3.59 3.46
CA ALA A 97 -30.07 -4.79 4.24
C ALA A 97 -29.70 -6.08 3.48
N ASP A 98 -29.80 -6.07 2.16
CA ASP A 98 -29.46 -7.19 1.28
C ASP A 98 -27.96 -7.46 1.22
N LEU A 99 -27.14 -6.40 1.20
CA LEU A 99 -25.69 -6.52 1.28
C LEU A 99 -25.25 -6.97 2.67
N ALA A 100 -25.91 -6.48 3.73
CA ALA A 100 -25.63 -6.90 5.10
C ALA A 100 -25.88 -8.42 5.28
N GLU A 101 -27.02 -8.93 4.81
CA GLU A 101 -27.30 -10.37 4.85
C GLU A 101 -26.29 -11.19 4.03
N LYS A 102 -25.85 -10.71 2.87
CA LYS A 102 -24.85 -11.41 2.05
C LYS A 102 -23.50 -11.51 2.77
N VAL A 103 -23.05 -10.41 3.40
CA VAL A 103 -21.81 -10.39 4.17
C VAL A 103 -21.91 -11.31 5.39
N GLU A 104 -23.04 -11.32 6.10
CA GLU A 104 -23.29 -12.28 7.19
C GLU A 104 -23.27 -13.74 6.71
N LYS A 105 -23.76 -14.00 5.50
CA LYS A 105 -23.71 -15.32 4.85
C LYS A 105 -22.31 -15.68 4.30
N GLY A 106 -21.29 -14.86 4.54
CA GLY A 106 -19.89 -15.14 4.21
C GLY A 106 -19.45 -14.69 2.83
N TRP A 107 -20.15 -13.72 2.24
CA TRP A 107 -19.77 -13.13 0.96
C TRP A 107 -18.73 -12.01 1.17
N PHE A 108 -17.52 -12.19 0.63
CA PHE A 108 -16.37 -11.27 0.75
C PHE A 108 -15.72 -10.92 -0.61
N ASP A 109 -16.45 -11.19 -1.69
CA ASP A 109 -15.94 -11.04 -3.06
C ASP A 109 -16.25 -9.69 -3.69
#